data_AF-A0A2G9ZYT1-F1
#
_entry.id   AF-A0A2G9ZYT1-F1
#
_cell.length_a   1.000
_cell.length_b   1.000
_cell.length_c   1.000
_cell.angle_alpha   90.00
_cell.angle_beta   90.00
_cell.angle_gamma   90.00
#
_symmetry.space_group_name_H-M   'P 1'
#
loop_
_entity.id
_entity.type
_entity.pdbx_description
1 polymer ?
#
loop_
_entity_poly.entity_id
_entity_poly.type
_entity_poly.pdbx_seq_one_letter_code
_entity_poly.pdbx_strand_id
1 'polypeptide(L)'
;MRFYADGPSIPDELLIARDEGRVVFFCGAGVSKERAGLPLFFKLANDVIKELKANDDEPACKILKEAQDIVRRTGVNGIIPADRIFGLLERRFDVKIIQTEVAKALKPSVTVDLSAHKIMLDLSRTLDGNVRIVTTNFDLLFEACDPSLPQSRPPRLPDPLRDEEFKGVIHLHGHVDQDYSKAAGDEFILSSQGFGRAYLAEGWATSFIKSVLDRYIVVFIGYTADDPPVQYFLVKTGRTKPTI
;
A
#
# COMPACT_ATOMS: atom_id res chain seq x y z
N MET A 1 -5.48 2.70 25.28
CA MET A 1 -6.48 2.88 24.18
C MET A 1 -7.81 3.33 24.78
N ARG A 2 -8.71 3.90 23.97
CA ARG A 2 -10.08 4.24 24.39
C ARG A 2 -11.07 3.46 23.51
N PHE A 3 -11.98 2.72 24.14
CA PHE A 3 -13.04 1.97 23.46
C PHE A 3 -14.35 2.76 23.46
N TYR A 4 -15.14 2.58 22.40
CA TYR A 4 -16.47 3.17 22.24
C TYR A 4 -17.51 2.04 22.20
N ALA A 5 -18.71 2.29 22.73
CA ALA A 5 -19.75 1.27 22.88
C ALA A 5 -20.24 0.72 21.52
N ASP A 6 -20.13 1.52 20.46
CA ASP A 6 -20.46 1.25 19.07
C ASP A 6 -19.20 0.99 18.20
N GLY A 7 -18.04 0.79 18.84
CA GLY A 7 -16.79 0.45 18.15
C GLY A 7 -16.78 -0.98 17.60
N PRO A 8 -15.84 -1.30 16.69
CA PRO A 8 -15.68 -2.65 16.19
C PRO A 8 -15.35 -3.62 17.34
N SER A 9 -15.83 -4.85 17.24
CA SER A 9 -15.42 -5.91 18.16
C SER A 9 -13.98 -6.30 17.83
N ILE A 10 -13.05 -5.88 18.67
CA ILE A 10 -11.62 -6.19 18.52
C ILE A 10 -11.30 -7.38 19.44
N PRO A 11 -10.68 -8.46 18.93
CA PRO A 11 -10.31 -9.60 19.77
C PRO A 11 -9.34 -9.19 20.89
N ASP A 12 -9.59 -9.65 22.12
CA ASP A 12 -8.72 -9.35 23.27
C ASP A 12 -7.27 -9.78 23.03
N GLU A 13 -7.07 -10.92 22.35
CA GLU A 13 -5.74 -11.41 21.96
C GLU A 13 -4.97 -10.41 21.09
N LEU A 14 -5.68 -9.67 20.23
CA LEU A 14 -5.06 -8.64 19.39
C LEU A 14 -4.67 -7.40 20.20
N LEU A 15 -5.48 -7.03 21.20
CA LEU A 15 -5.18 -5.92 22.10
C LEU A 15 -3.93 -6.21 22.93
N ILE A 16 -3.87 -7.42 23.53
CA ILE A 16 -2.70 -7.89 24.29
C ILE A 16 -1.47 -7.93 23.39
N ALA A 17 -1.57 -8.54 22.20
CA ALA A 17 -0.46 -8.63 21.27
C ALA A 17 0.03 -7.25 20.81
N ARG A 18 -0.87 -6.29 20.62
CA ARG A 18 -0.50 -4.91 20.28
C ARG A 18 0.31 -4.31 21.42
N ASP A 19 -0.18 -4.40 22.66
CA ASP A 19 0.50 -3.80 23.82
C ASP A 19 1.88 -4.44 24.07
N GLU A 20 2.04 -5.72 23.75
CA GLU A 20 3.34 -6.43 23.75
C GLU A 20 4.23 -6.11 22.52
N GLY A 21 3.80 -5.23 21.61
CA GLY A 21 4.56 -4.85 20.42
C GLY A 21 4.65 -5.95 19.35
N ARG A 22 3.76 -6.95 19.41
CA ARG A 22 3.70 -8.10 18.49
C ARG A 22 2.72 -7.89 17.32
N VAL A 23 2.23 -6.68 17.11
CA VAL A 23 1.34 -6.32 16.01
C VAL A 23 2.05 -5.43 15.01
N VAL A 24 1.89 -5.75 13.71
CA VAL A 24 2.35 -4.90 12.60
C VAL A 24 1.16 -4.52 11.75
N PHE A 25 1.01 -3.22 11.50
CA PHE A 25 -0.01 -2.71 10.60
C PHE A 25 0.52 -2.67 9.18
N PHE A 26 -0.20 -3.33 8.28
CA PHE A 26 -0.06 -3.15 6.85
C PHE A 26 -1.09 -2.12 6.41
N CYS A 27 -0.62 -0.99 5.88
CA CYS A 27 -1.44 0.12 5.42
C CYS A 27 -1.51 0.13 3.90
N GLY A 28 -2.74 0.13 3.37
CA GLY A 28 -3.04 0.24 1.95
C GLY A 28 -3.66 1.59 1.58
N ALA A 29 -4.03 1.75 0.31
CA ALA A 29 -4.43 3.04 -0.25
C ALA A 29 -5.69 3.63 0.41
N GLY A 30 -6.52 2.78 1.04
CA GLY A 30 -7.68 3.21 1.81
C GLY A 30 -7.34 4.15 2.97
N VAL A 31 -6.17 4.02 3.61
CA VAL A 31 -5.72 4.94 4.66
C VAL A 31 -5.57 6.36 4.11
N SER A 32 -4.87 6.49 2.98
CA SER A 32 -4.65 7.78 2.31
C SER A 32 -5.90 8.32 1.62
N LYS A 33 -6.84 7.46 1.23
CA LYS A 33 -8.12 7.86 0.64
C LYS A 33 -9.06 8.50 1.68
N GLU A 34 -9.16 7.91 2.87
CA GLU A 34 -10.23 8.22 3.84
C GLU A 34 -10.25 9.68 4.30
N ARG A 35 -9.09 10.22 4.70
CA ARG A 35 -8.98 11.60 5.22
C ARG A 35 -8.18 12.51 4.30
N ALA A 36 -7.11 11.99 3.69
CA ALA A 36 -6.27 12.75 2.79
C ALA A 36 -6.82 12.85 1.36
N GLY A 37 -7.85 12.07 1.01
CA GLY A 37 -8.54 12.15 -0.28
C GLY A 37 -7.71 11.68 -1.48
N LEU A 38 -6.60 10.97 -1.25
CA LEU A 38 -5.76 10.45 -2.33
C LEU A 38 -6.49 9.37 -3.15
N PRO A 39 -6.21 9.27 -4.46
CA PRO A 39 -6.93 8.35 -5.32
C PRO A 39 -6.61 6.88 -4.98
N LEU A 40 -7.65 6.05 -4.99
CA LEU A 40 -7.45 4.60 -5.10
C LEU A 40 -6.95 4.24 -6.50
N PHE A 41 -6.45 3.01 -6.65
CA PHE A 41 -5.75 2.55 -7.84
C PHE A 41 -6.47 2.84 -9.17
N PHE A 42 -7.75 2.50 -9.32
CA PHE A 42 -8.45 2.72 -10.60
C PHE A 42 -8.59 4.20 -10.96
N LYS A 43 -8.78 5.07 -9.96
CA LYS A 43 -8.78 6.51 -10.18
C LYS A 43 -7.38 7.01 -10.56
N LEU A 44 -6.35 6.53 -9.84
CA LEU A 44 -4.95 6.84 -10.16
C LEU A 44 -4.60 6.44 -11.60
N ALA A 45 -4.94 5.21 -12.01
CA ALA A 45 -4.69 4.73 -13.37
C ALA A 45 -5.42 5.58 -14.42
N ASN A 46 -6.67 5.97 -14.16
CA ASN A 46 -7.43 6.86 -15.01
C ASN A 46 -6.78 8.24 -15.16
N ASP A 47 -6.32 8.81 -14.04
CA ASP A 47 -5.72 10.15 -14.04
C ASP A 47 -4.37 10.12 -14.79
N VAL A 48 -3.56 9.08 -14.59
CA VAL A 48 -2.31 8.85 -15.34
C VAL A 48 -2.57 8.65 -16.85
N ILE A 49 -3.58 7.85 -17.23
CA ILE A 49 -3.96 7.65 -18.64
C ILE A 49 -4.25 8.98 -19.33
N LYS A 50 -4.96 9.88 -18.64
CA LYS A 50 -5.31 11.21 -19.18
C LYS A 50 -4.07 12.09 -19.34
N GLU A 51 -3.18 12.12 -18.36
CA GLU A 51 -1.95 12.92 -18.43
C GLU A 51 -1.01 12.40 -19.52
N LEU A 52 -0.92 11.09 -19.70
CA LEU A 52 -0.16 10.46 -20.79
C LEU A 52 -0.81 10.66 -22.17
N LYS A 53 -2.05 11.16 -22.22
CA LYS A 53 -2.85 11.34 -23.44
C LYS A 53 -2.94 10.04 -24.25
N ALA A 54 -3.09 8.91 -23.56
CA ALA A 54 -3.28 7.62 -24.23
C ALA A 54 -4.62 7.63 -24.99
N ASN A 55 -4.64 7.04 -26.19
CA ASN A 55 -5.86 7.02 -27.00
C ASN A 55 -6.91 6.09 -26.38
N ASP A 56 -8.19 6.42 -26.51
CA ASP A 56 -9.30 5.59 -25.98
C ASP A 56 -9.30 4.16 -26.55
N ASP A 57 -8.73 3.98 -27.74
CA ASP A 57 -8.60 2.67 -28.39
C ASP A 57 -7.49 1.79 -27.84
N GLU A 58 -6.61 2.31 -26.99
CA GLU A 58 -5.51 1.56 -26.41
C GLU A 58 -6.00 0.52 -25.39
N PRO A 59 -5.32 -0.64 -25.28
CA PRO A 59 -5.73 -1.70 -24.36
C PRO A 59 -5.89 -1.23 -22.91
N ALA A 60 -5.02 -0.34 -22.42
CA ALA A 60 -5.10 0.17 -21.04
C ALA A 60 -6.42 0.91 -20.79
N CYS A 61 -6.84 1.78 -21.71
CA CYS A 61 -8.09 2.54 -21.65
C CYS A 61 -9.32 1.62 -21.72
N LYS A 62 -9.31 0.66 -22.66
CA LYS A 62 -10.40 -0.32 -22.82
C LYS A 62 -10.58 -1.19 -21.58
N ILE A 63 -9.49 -1.72 -21.03
CA ILE A 63 -9.50 -2.55 -19.82
C ILE A 63 -9.95 -1.76 -18.61
N LEU A 64 -9.47 -0.52 -18.44
CA LEU A 64 -9.91 0.35 -17.35
C LEU A 64 -11.43 0.60 -17.41
N LYS A 65 -11.96 0.91 -18.59
CA LYS A 65 -13.39 1.14 -18.80
C LYS A 65 -14.20 -0.12 -18.48
N GLU A 66 -13.80 -1.27 -18.99
CA GLU A 66 -14.48 -2.54 -18.71
C GLU A 66 -14.45 -2.87 -17.21
N ALA A 67 -13.31 -2.68 -16.54
CA ALA A 67 -13.19 -2.89 -15.10
C ALA A 67 -14.18 -2.02 -14.32
N GLN A 68 -14.28 -0.72 -14.66
CA GLN A 68 -15.23 0.20 -14.04
C GLN A 68 -16.69 -0.18 -14.31
N ASP A 69 -17.00 -0.59 -15.55
CA ASP A 69 -18.36 -0.97 -15.94
C ASP A 69 -18.80 -2.29 -15.29
N ILE A 70 -17.88 -3.24 -15.08
CA ILE A 70 -18.15 -4.46 -14.30
C ILE A 70 -18.51 -4.07 -12.86
N VAL A 71 -17.67 -3.28 -12.18
CA VAL A 71 -17.91 -2.84 -10.79
C VAL A 71 -19.26 -2.14 -10.67
N ARG A 72 -19.62 -1.26 -11.62
CA ARG A 72 -20.92 -0.58 -11.64
C ARG A 72 -22.10 -1.53 -11.79
N ARG A 73 -21.96 -2.57 -12.63
CA ARG A 73 -23.03 -3.54 -12.92
C ARG A 73 -23.22 -4.55 -11.79
N THR A 74 -22.14 -5.01 -11.16
CA THR A 74 -22.17 -6.16 -10.25
C THR A 74 -21.91 -5.80 -8.79
N GLY A 75 -21.33 -4.62 -8.53
CA GLY A 75 -20.80 -4.27 -7.21
C GLY A 75 -19.55 -5.05 -6.81
N VAL A 76 -19.01 -5.90 -7.70
CA VAL A 76 -17.86 -6.75 -7.43
C VAL A 76 -16.59 -6.07 -7.92
N ASN A 77 -15.67 -5.79 -6.99
CA ASN A 77 -14.34 -5.30 -7.29
C ASN A 77 -13.40 -6.47 -7.67
N GLY A 78 -12.20 -6.15 -8.16
CA GLY A 78 -11.10 -7.12 -8.24
C GLY A 78 -11.13 -8.15 -9.37
N ILE A 79 -12.19 -8.19 -10.19
CA ILE A 79 -12.26 -9.12 -11.35
C ILE A 79 -11.11 -8.89 -12.33
N ILE A 80 -10.70 -7.63 -12.49
CA ILE A 80 -9.52 -7.26 -13.28
C ILE A 80 -8.47 -6.69 -12.30
N PRO A 81 -7.32 -7.38 -12.13
CA PRO A 81 -6.24 -6.88 -11.30
C PRO A 81 -5.74 -5.54 -11.84
N ALA A 82 -5.70 -4.57 -10.95
CA ALA A 82 -5.50 -3.19 -11.35
C ALA A 82 -4.07 -2.96 -11.88
N ASP A 83 -3.08 -3.69 -11.35
CA ASP A 83 -1.67 -3.74 -11.79
C ASP A 83 -1.50 -4.08 -13.28
N ARG A 84 -2.47 -4.79 -13.89
CA ARG A 84 -2.44 -5.07 -15.33
C ARG A 84 -2.58 -3.80 -16.17
N ILE A 85 -3.31 -2.78 -15.69
CA ILE A 85 -3.51 -1.53 -16.43
C ILE A 85 -2.16 -0.81 -16.58
N PHE A 86 -1.39 -0.70 -15.50
CA PHE A 86 -0.04 -0.13 -15.58
C PHE A 86 0.91 -1.01 -16.39
N GLY A 87 0.79 -2.34 -16.33
CA GLY A 87 1.55 -3.24 -17.18
C GLY A 87 1.26 -3.05 -18.68
N LEU A 88 0.08 -2.55 -19.05
CA LEU A 88 -0.23 -2.18 -20.43
C LEU A 88 0.36 -0.81 -20.79
N LEU A 89 0.36 0.15 -19.86
CA LEU A 89 0.97 1.46 -20.07
C LEU A 89 2.50 1.36 -20.26
N GLU A 90 3.18 0.53 -19.47
CA GLU A 90 4.63 0.32 -19.56
C GLU A 90 5.09 -0.25 -20.91
N ARG A 91 4.18 -0.88 -21.67
CA ARG A 91 4.49 -1.33 -23.05
C ARG A 91 4.53 -0.20 -24.06
N ARG A 92 3.92 0.95 -23.73
CA ARG A 92 3.70 2.06 -24.65
C ARG A 92 4.47 3.32 -24.27
N PHE A 93 4.65 3.55 -22.97
CA PHE A 93 5.28 4.73 -22.40
C PHE A 93 6.50 4.33 -21.58
N ASP A 94 7.46 5.26 -21.49
CA ASP A 94 8.62 5.09 -20.62
C ASP A 94 8.16 5.00 -19.15
N VAL A 95 8.69 3.99 -18.44
CA VAL A 95 8.36 3.72 -17.03
C VAL A 95 8.59 4.97 -16.16
N LYS A 96 9.63 5.76 -16.41
CA LYS A 96 9.92 6.98 -15.65
C LYS A 96 8.86 8.05 -15.86
N ILE A 97 8.28 8.14 -17.06
CA ILE A 97 7.19 9.09 -17.35
C ILE A 97 5.94 8.63 -16.59
N ILE A 98 5.62 7.33 -16.62
CA ILE A 98 4.49 6.78 -15.86
C ILE A 98 4.65 7.06 -14.36
N GLN A 99 5.83 6.77 -13.79
CA GLN A 99 6.13 7.03 -12.38
C GLN A 99 6.04 8.52 -12.03
N THR A 100 6.46 9.40 -12.93
CA THR A 100 6.34 10.85 -12.77
C THR A 100 4.87 11.28 -12.69
N GLU A 101 4.02 10.78 -13.58
CA GLU A 101 2.59 11.11 -13.55
C GLU A 101 1.88 10.50 -12.35
N VAL A 102 2.27 9.29 -11.91
CA VAL A 102 1.80 8.72 -10.65
C VAL A 102 2.19 9.60 -9.46
N ALA A 103 3.45 10.04 -9.40
CA ALA A 103 3.93 10.89 -8.31
C ALA A 103 3.12 12.18 -8.21
N LYS A 104 2.89 12.85 -9.34
CA LYS A 104 2.07 14.07 -9.41
C LYS A 104 0.63 13.80 -8.99
N ALA A 105 0.01 12.72 -9.47
CA ALA A 105 -1.37 12.37 -9.14
C ALA A 105 -1.58 12.02 -7.66
N LEU A 106 -0.51 11.61 -6.96
CA LEU A 106 -0.52 11.34 -5.52
C LEU A 106 -0.12 12.54 -4.66
N LYS A 107 0.20 13.69 -5.26
CA LYS A 107 0.57 14.89 -4.50
C LYS A 107 -0.60 15.36 -3.65
N PRO A 108 -0.46 15.40 -2.31
CA PRO A 108 -1.53 15.83 -1.43
C PRO A 108 -1.81 17.32 -1.58
N SER A 109 -3.02 17.74 -1.18
CA SER A 109 -3.35 19.16 -1.07
C SER A 109 -2.54 19.82 0.06
N VAL A 110 -2.37 21.14 0.00
CA VAL A 110 -1.65 21.92 1.02
C VAL A 110 -2.33 21.82 2.40
N THR A 111 -3.65 21.62 2.43
CA THR A 111 -4.46 21.51 3.66
C THR A 111 -4.92 20.07 3.90
N VAL A 112 -4.10 19.09 3.53
CA VAL A 112 -4.43 17.66 3.67
C VAL A 112 -4.69 17.30 5.14
N ASP A 113 -5.74 16.50 5.39
CA ASP A 113 -6.02 15.96 6.72
C ASP A 113 -5.20 14.69 6.97
N LEU A 114 -4.24 14.80 7.88
CA LEU A 114 -3.34 13.72 8.29
C LEU A 114 -3.86 12.90 9.49
N SER A 115 -5.09 13.13 9.94
CA SER A 115 -5.63 12.47 11.14
C SER A 115 -5.61 10.95 11.06
N ALA A 116 -5.91 10.37 9.89
CA ALA A 116 -5.84 8.92 9.68
C ALA A 116 -4.41 8.37 9.89
N HIS A 117 -3.41 9.01 9.30
CA HIS A 117 -2.00 8.60 9.42
C HIS A 117 -1.49 8.76 10.84
N LYS A 118 -1.86 9.84 11.54
CA LYS A 118 -1.53 10.03 12.97
C LYS A 118 -2.10 8.92 13.84
N ILE A 119 -3.37 8.56 13.65
CA ILE A 119 -4.00 7.44 14.36
C ILE A 119 -3.24 6.14 14.09
N MET A 120 -2.88 5.87 12.84
CA MET A 120 -2.13 4.67 12.49
C MET A 120 -0.72 4.65 13.12
N LEU A 121 -0.01 5.79 13.15
CA LEU A 121 1.26 5.90 13.86
C LEU A 121 1.09 5.62 15.35
N ASP A 122 0.09 6.21 16.00
CA ASP A 122 -0.18 6.00 17.42
C ASP A 122 -0.55 4.54 17.74
N LEU A 123 -1.35 3.90 16.89
CA LEU A 123 -1.71 2.49 17.04
C LEU A 123 -0.50 1.58 16.89
N SER A 124 0.39 1.89 15.94
CA SER A 124 1.60 1.11 15.65
C SER A 124 2.76 1.33 16.63
N ARG A 125 2.65 2.30 17.52
CA ARG A 125 3.70 2.65 18.48
C ARG A 125 3.72 1.64 19.63
N THR A 126 4.89 1.03 19.85
CA THR A 126 5.14 0.10 20.95
C THR A 126 5.41 0.85 22.26
N LEU A 127 5.44 0.12 23.38
CA LEU A 127 5.74 0.68 24.70
C LEU A 127 7.12 1.36 24.75
N ASP A 128 8.10 0.86 24.00
CA ASP A 128 9.44 1.44 23.89
C ASP A 128 9.50 2.66 22.94
N GLY A 129 8.34 3.13 22.46
CA GLY A 129 8.21 4.32 21.62
C GLY A 129 8.48 4.09 20.13
N ASN A 130 8.92 2.89 19.74
CA ASN A 130 9.18 2.52 18.35
C ASN A 130 7.87 2.40 17.55
N VAL A 131 7.87 2.92 16.33
CA VAL A 131 6.77 2.77 15.36
C VAL A 131 7.10 1.60 14.43
N ARG A 132 6.11 0.80 14.04
CA ARG A 132 6.27 -0.27 13.03
C ARG A 132 5.09 -0.29 12.08
N ILE A 133 5.24 0.36 10.92
CA ILE A 133 4.24 0.35 9.86
C ILE A 133 4.87 -0.18 8.58
N VAL A 134 4.20 -1.15 7.95
CA VAL A 134 4.46 -1.50 6.56
C VAL A 134 3.38 -0.87 5.70
N THR A 135 3.76 -0.20 4.63
CA THR A 135 2.82 0.43 3.71
C THR A 135 3.11 0.02 2.28
N THR A 136 2.05 -0.17 1.49
CA THR A 136 2.12 -0.29 0.03
C THR A 136 1.79 1.01 -0.67
N ASN A 137 1.53 2.08 0.09
CA ASN A 137 1.27 3.39 -0.47
C ASN A 137 2.59 4.07 -0.85
N PHE A 138 2.55 4.82 -1.94
CA PHE A 138 3.70 5.55 -2.44
C PHE A 138 3.82 6.96 -1.86
N ASP A 139 2.74 7.49 -1.26
CA ASP A 139 2.73 8.80 -0.63
C ASP A 139 3.57 8.86 0.65
N LEU A 140 3.93 10.07 1.06
CA LEU A 140 4.78 10.36 2.23
C LEU A 140 3.96 10.93 3.40
N LEU A 141 2.68 10.57 3.53
CA LEU A 141 1.80 11.17 4.53
C LEU A 141 2.10 10.69 5.96
N PHE A 142 2.72 9.52 6.13
CA PHE A 142 3.24 9.09 7.44
C PHE A 142 4.43 9.94 7.87
N GLU A 143 5.37 10.18 6.96
CA GLU A 143 6.54 11.03 7.16
C GLU A 143 6.14 12.49 7.41
N ALA A 144 5.06 12.96 6.76
CA ALA A 144 4.51 14.28 7.01
C ALA A 144 3.95 14.43 8.44
N CYS A 145 3.56 13.34 9.10
CA CYS A 145 3.12 13.36 10.49
C CYS A 145 4.30 13.41 11.47
N ASP A 146 5.36 12.66 11.19
CA ASP A 146 6.55 12.57 12.02
C ASP A 146 7.80 12.35 11.15
N PRO A 147 8.49 13.44 10.75
CA PRO A 147 9.68 13.37 9.90
C PRO A 147 10.90 12.71 10.56
N SER A 148 10.85 12.46 11.87
CA SER A 148 11.95 11.85 12.61
C SER A 148 11.96 10.31 12.49
N LEU A 149 10.87 9.73 11.99
CA LEU A 149 10.75 8.29 11.86
C LEU A 149 11.73 7.76 10.79
N PRO A 150 12.43 6.65 11.09
CA PRO A 150 13.21 5.96 10.08
C PRO A 150 12.32 5.54 8.91
N GLN A 151 12.84 5.67 7.69
CA GLN A 151 12.18 5.22 6.48
C GLN A 151 13.02 4.12 5.83
N SER A 152 12.36 3.06 5.39
CA SER A 152 13.02 1.99 4.64
C SER A 152 12.21 1.58 3.43
N ARG A 153 12.91 1.05 2.43
CA ARG A 153 12.32 0.64 1.16
C ARG A 153 13.24 -0.36 0.44
N PRO A 154 12.70 -1.16 -0.48
CA PRO A 154 13.49 -2.03 -1.31
C PRO A 154 14.59 -1.28 -2.08
N PRO A 155 15.77 -1.89 -2.30
CA PRO A 155 16.16 -3.24 -1.87
C PRO A 155 16.66 -3.33 -0.41
N ARG A 156 16.61 -2.22 0.35
CA ARG A 156 17.10 -2.15 1.74
C ARG A 156 15.94 -2.22 2.73
N LEU A 157 15.26 -3.37 2.75
CA LEU A 157 14.25 -3.66 3.76
C LEU A 157 14.92 -4.09 5.08
N PRO A 158 14.40 -3.68 6.25
CA PRO A 158 14.88 -4.15 7.54
C PRO A 158 14.56 -5.63 7.72
N ASP A 159 15.34 -6.33 8.55
CA ASP A 159 15.02 -7.70 8.95
C ASP A 159 13.95 -7.70 10.07
N PRO A 160 12.73 -8.23 9.84
CA PRO A 160 11.68 -8.29 10.87
C PRO A 160 12.07 -9.11 12.12
N LEU A 161 13.10 -9.95 12.00
CA LEU A 161 13.65 -10.74 13.12
C LEU A 161 14.57 -9.93 14.03
N ARG A 162 14.92 -8.69 13.66
CA ARG A 162 15.82 -7.81 14.41
C ARG A 162 15.09 -6.54 14.84
N ASP A 163 14.67 -6.49 16.11
CA ASP A 163 13.82 -5.40 16.64
C ASP A 163 14.43 -4.00 16.50
N GLU A 164 15.76 -3.91 16.57
CA GLU A 164 16.49 -2.65 16.42
C GLU A 164 16.47 -2.10 14.99
N GLU A 165 16.28 -2.96 13.99
CA GLU A 165 16.20 -2.60 12.58
C GLU A 165 14.76 -2.43 12.12
N PHE A 166 13.85 -3.28 12.60
CA PHE A 166 12.45 -3.27 12.22
C PHE A 166 11.67 -2.19 12.99
N LYS A 167 11.84 -0.94 12.54
CA LYS A 167 11.18 0.26 13.05
C LYS A 167 11.00 1.32 11.97
N GLY A 168 10.09 2.25 12.24
CA GLY A 168 9.70 3.33 11.34
C GLY A 168 8.66 2.92 10.30
N VAL A 169 8.71 3.57 9.14
CA VAL A 169 7.81 3.36 8.00
C VAL A 169 8.54 2.54 6.93
N ILE A 170 7.99 1.39 6.58
CA ILE A 170 8.54 0.48 5.58
C ILE A 170 7.67 0.56 4.32
N HIS A 171 8.17 1.19 3.26
CA HIS A 171 7.49 1.27 1.96
C HIS A 171 7.79 0.04 1.12
N LEU A 172 6.96 -1.00 1.26
CA LEU A 172 7.18 -2.28 0.60
C LEU A 172 7.16 -2.18 -0.93
N HIS A 173 6.42 -1.23 -1.48
CA HIS A 173 6.32 -1.01 -2.93
C HIS A 173 7.16 0.17 -3.43
N GLY A 174 7.95 0.79 -2.55
CA GLY A 174 8.61 2.06 -2.84
C GLY A 174 7.72 3.27 -2.56
N HIS A 175 8.25 4.46 -2.83
CA HIS A 175 7.56 5.73 -2.59
C HIS A 175 8.06 6.84 -3.52
N VAL A 176 7.30 7.93 -3.55
CA VAL A 176 7.62 9.15 -4.31
C VAL A 176 8.69 9.98 -3.61
N ASP A 177 9.37 10.87 -4.33
CA ASP A 177 10.24 11.86 -3.70
C ASP A 177 9.46 12.97 -2.98
N GLN A 178 10.15 13.79 -2.18
CA GLN A 178 9.53 14.84 -1.36
C GLN A 178 8.74 15.87 -2.19
N ASP A 179 9.17 16.11 -3.43
CA ASP A 179 8.51 17.06 -4.33
C ASP A 179 7.30 16.48 -5.08
N TYR A 180 7.08 15.16 -4.96
CA TYR A 180 6.10 14.39 -5.74
C TYR A 180 6.33 14.55 -7.25
N SER A 181 7.60 14.54 -7.65
CA SER A 181 8.06 14.72 -9.02
C SER A 181 8.45 13.41 -9.69
N LYS A 182 8.82 12.38 -8.91
CA LYS A 182 9.27 11.07 -9.41
C LYS A 182 9.25 10.02 -8.29
N ALA A 183 9.59 8.78 -8.64
CA ALA A 183 9.94 7.76 -7.66
C ALA A 183 11.26 8.10 -6.93
N ALA A 184 11.32 7.84 -5.63
CA ALA A 184 12.51 8.13 -4.82
C ALA A 184 13.69 7.18 -5.07
N GLY A 185 13.49 6.05 -5.77
CA GLY A 185 14.57 5.23 -6.31
C GLY A 185 14.06 4.06 -7.12
N ASP A 186 14.82 2.96 -7.15
CA ASP A 186 14.73 1.99 -8.25
C ASP A 186 13.50 1.06 -8.16
N GLU A 187 12.99 0.83 -6.96
CA GLU A 187 11.81 0.01 -6.72
C GLU A 187 10.56 0.87 -6.56
N PHE A 188 9.61 0.73 -7.49
CA PHE A 188 8.32 1.40 -7.51
C PHE A 188 7.28 0.46 -8.16
N ILE A 189 6.61 -0.35 -7.34
CA ILE A 189 5.83 -1.51 -7.80
C ILE A 189 4.41 -1.09 -8.20
N LEU A 190 4.20 -0.78 -9.47
CA LEU A 190 2.87 -0.42 -10.01
C LEU A 190 2.22 -1.52 -10.84
N SER A 191 3.03 -2.23 -11.61
CA SER A 191 2.57 -3.09 -12.70
C SER A 191 2.70 -4.57 -12.40
N SER A 192 2.00 -5.38 -13.18
CA SER A 192 2.16 -6.84 -13.14
C SER A 192 3.61 -7.30 -13.31
N GLN A 193 4.44 -6.55 -14.05
CA GLN A 193 5.86 -6.85 -14.19
C GLN A 193 6.62 -6.57 -12.89
N GLY A 194 6.37 -5.42 -12.26
CA GLY A 194 6.94 -5.08 -10.96
C GLY A 194 6.54 -6.09 -9.88
N PHE A 195 5.27 -6.46 -9.80
CA PHE A 195 4.78 -7.49 -8.88
C PHE A 195 5.44 -8.85 -9.15
N GLY A 196 5.47 -9.29 -10.41
CA GLY A 196 6.09 -10.56 -10.80
C GLY A 196 7.58 -10.62 -10.44
N ARG A 197 8.32 -9.51 -10.63
CA ARG A 197 9.73 -9.42 -10.22
C ARG A 197 9.87 -9.51 -8.70
N ALA A 198 9.22 -8.63 -7.96
CA ALA A 198 9.40 -8.48 -6.51
C ALA A 198 8.87 -9.68 -5.70
N TYR A 199 7.77 -10.28 -6.12
CA TYR A 199 7.10 -11.35 -5.37
C TYR A 199 7.47 -12.76 -5.85
N LEU A 200 7.82 -12.94 -7.13
CA LEU A 200 8.04 -14.27 -7.71
C LEU A 200 9.49 -14.49 -8.14
N ALA A 201 10.01 -13.66 -9.04
CA ALA A 201 11.33 -13.89 -9.65
C ALA A 201 12.49 -13.63 -8.66
N GLU A 202 12.51 -12.45 -8.04
CA GLU A 202 13.48 -12.10 -7.00
C GLU A 202 12.97 -12.47 -5.61
N GLY A 203 11.65 -12.43 -5.41
CA GLY A 203 10.99 -12.96 -4.21
C GLY A 203 11.32 -12.23 -2.90
N TRP A 204 11.93 -11.04 -2.95
CA TRP A 204 12.29 -10.27 -1.76
C TRP A 204 11.04 -9.79 -1.00
N ALA A 205 9.97 -9.40 -1.71
CA ALA A 205 8.74 -8.92 -1.06
C ALA A 205 8.08 -10.07 -0.31
N THR A 206 8.02 -11.23 -0.96
CA THR A 206 7.44 -12.45 -0.39
C THR A 206 8.27 -12.99 0.77
N SER A 207 9.59 -12.85 0.72
CA SER A 207 10.47 -13.22 1.83
C SER A 207 10.28 -12.29 3.02
N PHE A 208 10.26 -10.98 2.81
CA PHE A 208 10.00 -9.99 3.85
C PHE A 208 8.64 -10.23 4.53
N ILE A 209 7.58 -10.38 3.74
CA ILE A 209 6.23 -10.67 4.23
C ILE A 209 6.21 -11.92 5.10
N LYS A 210 6.87 -13.01 4.65
CA LYS A 210 6.93 -14.24 5.41
C LYS A 210 7.61 -14.03 6.77
N SER A 211 8.76 -13.34 6.79
CA SER A 211 9.48 -13.04 8.03
C SER A 211 8.65 -12.21 9.01
N VAL A 212 7.79 -11.29 8.51
CA VAL A 212 6.85 -10.57 9.38
C VAL A 212 5.78 -11.51 9.95
N LEU A 213 5.15 -12.34 9.11
CA LEU A 213 4.09 -13.25 9.54
C LEU A 213 4.56 -14.33 10.54
N ASP A 214 5.81 -14.76 10.41
CA ASP A 214 6.40 -15.77 11.29
C ASP A 214 6.56 -15.25 12.73
N ARG A 215 6.50 -13.92 12.95
CA ARG A 215 6.76 -13.29 14.25
C ARG A 215 5.64 -12.38 14.77
N TYR A 216 4.86 -11.77 13.88
CA TYR A 216 3.90 -10.73 14.22
C TYR A 216 2.49 -11.11 13.80
N ILE A 217 1.51 -10.61 14.56
CA ILE A 217 0.12 -10.55 14.10
C ILE A 217 0.01 -9.37 13.14
N VAL A 218 -0.36 -9.66 11.90
CA VAL A 218 -0.52 -8.64 10.85
C VAL A 218 -1.96 -8.17 10.78
N VAL A 219 -2.15 -6.85 10.80
CA VAL A 219 -3.46 -6.20 10.62
C VAL A 219 -3.44 -5.38 9.34
N PHE A 220 -4.31 -5.73 8.38
CA PHE A 220 -4.47 -5.01 7.13
C PHE A 220 -5.48 -3.88 7.30
N ILE A 221 -5.07 -2.65 7.00
CA ILE A 221 -5.92 -1.46 7.05
C ILE A 221 -5.92 -0.76 5.70
N GLY A 222 -7.09 -0.41 5.19
CA GLY A 222 -7.22 0.31 3.91
C GLY A 222 -6.92 -0.56 2.69
N TYR A 223 -7.09 -1.88 2.81
CA TYR A 223 -7.04 -2.83 1.70
C TYR A 223 -8.43 -3.25 1.26
N THR A 224 -8.55 -3.64 0.01
CA THR A 224 -9.64 -4.48 -0.48
C THR A 224 -9.22 -5.95 -0.47
N ALA A 225 -10.18 -6.88 -0.40
CA ALA A 225 -9.90 -8.31 -0.40
C ALA A 225 -9.15 -8.78 -1.67
N ASP A 226 -9.26 -8.00 -2.75
CA ASP A 226 -8.68 -8.31 -4.05
C ASP A 226 -7.34 -7.63 -4.31
N ASP A 227 -6.82 -6.86 -3.34
CA ASP A 227 -5.55 -6.18 -3.51
C ASP A 227 -4.41 -7.21 -3.69
N PRO A 228 -3.52 -7.06 -4.69
CA PRO A 228 -2.50 -8.06 -4.97
C PRO A 228 -1.66 -8.46 -3.75
N PRO A 229 -1.17 -7.53 -2.89
CA PRO A 229 -0.47 -7.90 -1.67
C PRO A 229 -1.29 -8.87 -0.82
N VAL A 230 -2.56 -8.56 -0.55
CA VAL A 230 -3.46 -9.41 0.27
C VAL A 230 -3.64 -10.78 -0.35
N GLN A 231 -3.78 -10.88 -1.68
CA GLN A 231 -3.85 -12.18 -2.34
C GLN A 231 -2.55 -12.98 -2.18
N TYR A 232 -1.38 -12.34 -2.32
CA TYR A 232 -0.09 -12.99 -2.05
C TYR A 232 0.05 -13.39 -0.58
N PHE A 233 -0.49 -12.60 0.37
CA PHE A 233 -0.57 -12.93 1.81
C PHE A 233 -1.45 -14.16 2.09
N LEU A 234 -2.64 -14.22 1.50
CA LEU A 234 -3.63 -15.29 1.75
C LEU A 234 -3.21 -16.63 1.13
N VAL A 235 -2.63 -16.60 -0.08
CA VAL A 235 -2.13 -17.82 -0.75
C VAL A 235 -1.02 -18.49 0.08
N LYS A 236 -0.20 -17.71 0.80
CA LYS A 236 0.93 -18.25 1.57
C LYS A 236 0.61 -18.68 3.00
N THR A 237 -0.47 -18.17 3.61
CA THR A 237 -0.86 -18.52 4.99
C THR A 237 -1.72 -19.78 5.07
N GLY A 238 -2.17 -20.35 3.94
CA GLY A 238 -3.12 -21.47 3.91
C GLY A 238 -4.49 -21.12 4.50
N ARG A 239 -4.72 -19.86 4.89
CA ARG A 239 -5.96 -19.35 5.47
C ARG A 239 -6.83 -18.82 4.35
N THR A 240 -7.71 -19.67 3.85
CA THR A 240 -8.73 -19.33 2.85
C THR A 240 -9.90 -18.58 3.49
N LYS A 241 -9.65 -17.33 3.93
CA LYS A 241 -10.58 -16.18 4.04
C LYS A 241 -10.13 -15.22 5.14
N PRO A 242 -10.09 -13.89 4.90
CA PRO A 242 -10.11 -12.92 5.98
C PRO A 242 -11.50 -12.97 6.66
N THR A 243 -11.51 -13.09 7.98
CA THR A 243 -12.72 -12.81 8.76
C THR A 243 -12.94 -11.30 8.69
N ILE A 244 -14.04 -10.90 8.03
CA ILE A 244 -14.51 -9.51 7.95
C ILE A 244 -15.10 -9.12 9.30
#